data_AF-A0A7X3ZIV8-F1
#
_entry.id   AF-A0A7X3ZIV8-F1
#
_cell.length_a   1.000
_cell.length_b   1.000
_cell.length_c   1.000
_cell.angle_alpha   90.00
_cell.angle_beta   90.00
_cell.angle_gamma   90.00
#
_symmetry.space_group_name_H-M   'P 1'
#
loop_
_entity.id
_entity.type
_entity.pdbx_description
1 polymer ?
#
loop_
_entity_poly.entity_id
_entity_poly.type
_entity_poly.pdbx_seq_one_letter_code
_entity_poly.pdbx_strand_id
1 'polypeptide(L)'
;MRKWGFLFLLPIFCIGCTQEKPEEPLSWQITFFSLGAKVQFENPTPIKQVTAYNSDGTVVAQLDFPVQPRQTESLYFEWQEEETYRFEATILSGKVFIETVTAPFKYARGNFEIAIPYGAAMRSEKQRQMGGNQKALLLQGSVMTATVIVTNGNVPATFDIELCIPSSLDINHTLAGWETVTTDEQTCLSTTDVFKVASEVWYRELKINIPHFPTSPTNTTDIQSISGIVRWTTADGETWEQKAEVQLRVASVPEIVEHISIASIDMPTDAVGIVDTRQRENAIYHPRPLFSWLETQQTDEYTPISYQTVRINNTGEDTIHVVVSSINRDVITGKAVPFLAPPDAVNAGTDRSISFASLPGGELTSISLPIYFHPQLAEAGEYEREIVVKIWGSDTTVLSAKRPLHTIVPNRQALYVSGLAIFASCIGLVVLLRFHRQFFTRFSTKQLIVIALFGTTIFVAVVVPSTLFLNLIRVIFGPVSVLITGLINETLYYALLTALLIYIYGTPRENAERGHSHIKGGVILIVSAVRLLLGGVTFGLFTPMTIIYTGTSILLLETGFLLVRRRGLLAWALVLGICDAIAVYVDFQLSILFYRLFFADWYVWLRIFVEGFAYTFIGVLLGARLGRGLWRVAD
;
A
#
# COMPACT_ATOMS: atom_id res chain seq x y z
N MET A 1 -11.75 -14.66 54.90
CA MET A 1 -11.96 -15.84 54.05
C MET A 1 -13.45 -16.16 53.97
N ARG A 2 -14.15 -15.74 52.91
CA ARG A 2 -15.42 -16.32 52.44
C ARG A 2 -15.77 -15.75 51.06
N LYS A 3 -15.72 -16.63 50.05
CA LYS A 3 -16.47 -16.69 48.78
C LYS A 3 -16.76 -15.39 48.04
N TRP A 4 -16.16 -15.17 46.87
CA TRP A 4 -16.83 -14.80 45.60
C TRP A 4 -15.93 -15.30 44.46
N GLY A 5 -16.30 -16.47 43.93
CA GLY A 5 -15.78 -17.02 42.68
C GLY A 5 -16.81 -16.80 41.56
N PHE A 6 -16.34 -16.91 40.33
CA PHE A 6 -17.05 -16.80 39.05
C PHE A 6 -17.41 -15.38 38.58
N LEU A 7 -16.63 -14.85 37.63
CA LEU A 7 -17.03 -14.83 36.22
C LEU A 7 -15.82 -14.52 35.32
N PHE A 8 -15.21 -15.58 34.79
CA PHE A 8 -14.39 -15.53 33.58
C PHE A 8 -15.36 -15.74 32.41
N LEU A 9 -15.46 -14.79 31.49
CA LEU A 9 -16.05 -15.02 30.17
C LEU A 9 -14.99 -14.72 29.12
N LEU A 10 -14.37 -15.80 28.64
CA LEU A 10 -13.58 -15.87 27.42
C LEU A 10 -14.53 -15.78 26.19
N PRO A 11 -14.02 -15.37 25.01
CA PRO A 11 -14.81 -14.92 23.88
C PRO A 11 -15.51 -16.07 23.15
N ILE A 12 -16.69 -15.75 22.62
CA ILE A 12 -17.50 -16.64 21.79
C ILE A 12 -16.83 -16.83 20.44
N PHE A 13 -16.65 -18.10 20.11
CA PHE A 13 -16.21 -18.66 18.85
C PHE A 13 -16.87 -18.01 17.63
N CYS A 14 -16.06 -17.45 16.74
CA CYS A 14 -16.40 -17.29 15.33
C CYS A 14 -16.39 -18.67 14.66
N ILE A 15 -17.55 -19.30 14.53
CA ILE A 15 -17.75 -20.36 13.53
C ILE A 15 -18.27 -19.65 12.28
N GLY A 16 -17.33 -19.22 11.43
CA GLY A 16 -17.66 -18.86 10.06
C GLY A 16 -18.04 -20.14 9.32
N CYS A 17 -19.28 -20.23 8.85
CA CYS A 17 -19.64 -21.16 7.80
C CYS A 17 -18.87 -20.77 6.54
N THR A 18 -17.73 -21.39 6.30
CA THR A 18 -17.11 -21.41 4.98
C THR A 18 -17.98 -22.31 4.11
N GLN A 19 -18.80 -21.69 3.25
CA GLN A 19 -19.29 -22.39 2.06
C GLN A 19 -18.07 -22.90 1.29
N GLU A 20 -17.96 -24.22 1.13
CA GLU A 20 -17.08 -24.80 0.12
C GLU A 20 -17.48 -24.20 -1.23
N LYS A 21 -16.60 -23.35 -1.76
CA LYS A 21 -16.67 -22.88 -3.13
C LYS A 21 -16.65 -24.13 -4.02
N PRO A 22 -17.50 -24.24 -5.05
CA PRO A 22 -17.37 -25.31 -6.03
C PRO A 22 -15.95 -25.24 -6.62
N GLU A 23 -15.14 -26.27 -6.40
CA GLU A 23 -13.80 -26.36 -6.99
C GLU A 23 -13.94 -26.35 -8.51
N GLU A 24 -13.43 -25.27 -9.13
CA GLU A 24 -13.33 -25.13 -10.58
C GLU A 24 -12.49 -26.28 -11.17
N PRO A 25 -12.75 -26.71 -12.42
CA PRO A 25 -11.95 -27.74 -13.08
C PRO A 25 -10.48 -27.32 -13.12
N LEU A 26 -9.57 -28.28 -12.91
CA LEU A 26 -8.13 -28.07 -13.04
C LEU A 26 -7.84 -27.58 -14.46
N SER A 27 -7.52 -26.28 -14.60
CA SER A 27 -7.04 -25.72 -15.85
C SER A 27 -5.52 -25.89 -15.91
N TRP A 28 -5.08 -26.68 -16.87
CA TRP A 28 -3.70 -27.03 -17.12
C TRP A 28 -3.50 -27.14 -18.62
N GLN A 29 -2.27 -26.93 -19.07
CA GLN A 29 -1.91 -26.96 -20.48
C GLN A 29 -0.68 -27.85 -20.68
N ILE A 30 -0.73 -28.70 -21.70
CA ILE A 30 0.36 -29.62 -22.02
C ILE A 30 1.00 -29.20 -23.35
N THR A 31 2.32 -29.00 -23.34
CA THR A 31 3.10 -28.63 -24.53
C THR A 31 4.25 -29.61 -24.74
N PHE A 32 4.34 -30.19 -25.94
CA PHE A 32 5.40 -31.14 -26.26
C PHE A 32 6.72 -30.42 -26.60
N PHE A 33 7.84 -30.99 -26.19
CA PHE A 33 9.20 -30.54 -26.53
C PHE A 33 10.08 -31.73 -26.93
N SER A 34 11.31 -31.50 -27.41
CA SER A 34 12.12 -32.55 -28.06
C SER A 34 12.38 -33.81 -27.22
N LEU A 35 12.33 -33.72 -25.88
CA LEU A 35 12.61 -34.80 -24.93
C LEU A 35 11.39 -35.23 -24.11
N GLY A 36 10.18 -34.74 -24.40
CA GLY A 36 8.98 -35.09 -23.64
C GLY A 36 7.84 -34.06 -23.73
N ALA A 37 7.11 -33.86 -22.64
CA ALA A 37 6.04 -32.88 -22.53
C ALA A 37 6.17 -32.01 -21.26
N LYS A 38 5.89 -30.71 -21.38
CA LYS A 38 5.75 -29.78 -20.27
C LYS A 38 4.29 -29.68 -19.88
N VAL A 39 4.04 -29.67 -18.58
CA VAL A 39 2.72 -29.53 -17.98
C VAL A 39 2.71 -28.23 -17.21
N GLN A 40 1.86 -27.30 -17.62
CA GLN A 40 1.72 -25.97 -17.03
C GLN A 40 0.41 -25.88 -16.25
N PHE A 41 0.47 -25.52 -14.98
CA PHE A 41 -0.68 -25.36 -14.10
C PHE A 41 -1.05 -23.88 -14.01
N GLU A 42 -2.30 -23.51 -14.29
CA GLU A 42 -2.73 -22.11 -14.25
C GLU A 42 -2.99 -21.61 -12.81
N ASN A 43 -3.38 -22.53 -11.91
CA ASN A 43 -3.65 -22.23 -10.51
C ASN A 43 -2.77 -23.10 -9.58
N PRO A 44 -2.43 -22.62 -8.37
CA PRO A 44 -1.70 -23.40 -7.39
C PRO A 44 -2.61 -24.47 -6.75
N THR A 45 -2.94 -25.51 -7.52
CA THR A 45 -3.68 -26.69 -7.04
C THR A 45 -2.70 -27.73 -6.50
N PRO A 46 -3.01 -28.41 -5.38
CA PRO A 46 -2.12 -29.38 -4.77
C PRO A 46 -2.18 -30.72 -5.51
N ILE A 47 -1.31 -30.88 -6.50
CA ILE A 47 -1.18 -32.08 -7.31
C ILE A 47 -0.21 -33.04 -6.64
N LYS A 48 -0.59 -34.31 -6.54
CA LYS A 48 0.18 -35.40 -5.95
C LYS A 48 1.03 -36.12 -6.98
N GLN A 49 0.50 -36.31 -8.19
CA GLN A 49 1.12 -37.12 -9.22
C GLN A 49 0.58 -36.75 -10.60
N VAL A 50 1.44 -36.78 -11.61
CA VAL A 50 1.06 -36.72 -13.03
C VAL A 50 1.62 -37.93 -13.77
N THR A 51 0.77 -38.62 -14.52
CA THR A 51 1.13 -39.80 -15.32
C THR A 51 0.73 -39.60 -16.77
N ALA A 52 1.63 -39.92 -17.70
CA ALA A 52 1.39 -39.89 -19.15
C ALA A 52 1.30 -41.31 -19.71
N TYR A 53 0.31 -41.55 -20.56
CA TYR A 53 0.06 -42.80 -21.25
C TYR A 53 0.12 -42.60 -22.76
N ASN A 54 0.68 -43.56 -23.48
CA ASN A 54 0.64 -43.58 -24.94
C ASN A 54 -0.72 -44.05 -25.47
N SER A 55 -0.86 -44.14 -26.80
CA SER A 55 -2.10 -44.57 -27.45
C SER A 55 -2.52 -46.00 -27.10
N ASP A 56 -1.57 -46.88 -26.77
CA ASP A 56 -1.81 -48.25 -26.31
C ASP A 56 -2.18 -48.36 -24.81
N GLY A 57 -2.21 -47.24 -24.09
CA GLY A 57 -2.50 -47.20 -22.66
C GLY A 57 -1.34 -47.65 -21.76
N THR A 58 -0.12 -47.72 -22.31
CA THR A 58 1.11 -47.97 -21.54
C THR A 58 1.62 -46.67 -20.92
N VAL A 59 2.14 -46.75 -19.69
CA VAL A 59 2.72 -45.58 -19.00
C VAL A 59 4.07 -45.24 -19.64
N VAL A 60 4.19 -44.04 -20.20
CA VAL A 60 5.43 -43.53 -20.81
C VAL A 60 6.23 -42.62 -19.89
N ALA A 61 5.57 -41.93 -18.96
CA ALA A 61 6.21 -41.12 -17.95
C ALA A 61 5.33 -40.97 -16.71
N GLN A 62 5.95 -40.86 -15.53
CA GLN A 62 5.28 -40.60 -14.27
C GLN A 62 6.13 -39.65 -13.43
N LEU A 63 5.49 -38.66 -12.82
CA LEU A 63 6.12 -37.69 -11.93
C LEU A 63 5.31 -37.57 -10.64
N ASP A 64 5.96 -37.90 -9.52
CA ASP A 64 5.36 -37.84 -8.19
C ASP A 64 5.82 -36.58 -7.45
N PHE A 65 4.89 -35.88 -6.82
CA PHE A 65 5.12 -34.61 -6.15
C PHE A 65 4.95 -34.77 -4.63
N PRO A 66 6.07 -34.80 -3.86
CA PRO A 66 6.01 -34.84 -2.40
C PRO A 66 5.61 -33.49 -1.77
N VAL A 67 5.71 -32.40 -2.54
CA VAL A 67 5.34 -31.02 -2.22
C VAL A 67 4.71 -30.39 -3.46
N GLN A 68 4.02 -29.27 -3.31
CA GLN A 68 3.30 -28.61 -4.41
C GLN A 68 4.23 -28.36 -5.62
N PRO A 69 3.83 -28.77 -6.85
CA PRO A 69 4.66 -28.62 -8.03
C PRO A 69 4.89 -27.15 -8.40
N ARG A 70 5.93 -26.90 -9.19
CA ARG A 70 6.14 -25.59 -9.81
C ARG A 70 5.04 -25.34 -10.86
N GLN A 71 4.89 -24.08 -11.27
CA GLN A 71 3.91 -23.69 -12.29
C GLN A 71 4.09 -24.45 -13.62
N THR A 72 5.30 -24.91 -13.93
CA THR A 72 5.59 -25.73 -15.10
C THR A 72 6.51 -26.88 -14.70
N GLU A 73 6.09 -28.11 -15.02
CA GLU A 73 6.84 -29.35 -14.76
C GLU A 73 7.10 -30.09 -16.08
N SER A 74 8.20 -30.83 -16.18
CA SER A 74 8.58 -31.53 -17.41
C SER A 74 8.56 -33.05 -17.21
N LEU A 75 7.73 -33.76 -18.00
CA LEU A 75 7.76 -35.21 -18.11
C LEU A 75 8.65 -35.59 -19.29
N TYR A 76 9.71 -36.36 -19.02
CA TYR A 76 10.65 -36.80 -20.04
C TYR A 76 10.27 -38.19 -20.56
N PHE A 77 10.00 -38.28 -21.86
CA PHE A 77 9.74 -39.53 -22.57
C PHE A 77 9.87 -39.30 -24.08
N GLU A 78 10.16 -40.36 -24.82
CA GLU A 78 10.13 -40.31 -26.28
C GLU A 78 8.68 -40.39 -26.76
N TRP A 79 8.26 -39.42 -27.56
CA TRP A 79 6.92 -39.35 -28.14
C TRP A 79 6.96 -39.44 -29.67
N GLN A 80 5.90 -39.98 -30.27
CA GLN A 80 5.74 -40.10 -31.71
C GLN A 80 4.80 -39.04 -32.28
N GLU A 81 5.10 -38.59 -33.50
CA GLU A 81 4.32 -37.60 -34.23
C GLU A 81 2.89 -38.09 -34.45
N GLU A 82 1.91 -37.20 -34.28
CA GLU A 82 0.46 -37.48 -34.40
C GLU A 82 -0.09 -38.55 -33.44
N GLU A 83 0.75 -39.12 -32.57
CA GLU A 83 0.30 -40.02 -31.53
C GLU A 83 -0.44 -39.23 -30.44
N THR A 84 -1.56 -39.79 -29.99
CA THR A 84 -2.39 -39.17 -28.96
C THR A 84 -2.03 -39.72 -27.59
N TYR A 85 -1.60 -38.82 -26.70
CA TYR A 85 -1.21 -39.16 -25.34
C TYR A 85 -2.28 -38.73 -24.34
N ARG A 86 -2.50 -39.57 -23.33
CA ARG A 86 -3.42 -39.29 -22.22
C ARG A 86 -2.60 -38.91 -20.98
N PHE A 87 -2.88 -37.75 -20.41
CA PHE A 87 -2.26 -37.26 -19.18
C PHE A 87 -3.27 -37.31 -18.04
N GLU A 88 -2.86 -37.87 -16.90
CA GLU A 88 -3.67 -38.00 -15.70
C GLU A 88 -3.01 -37.26 -14.53
N ALA A 89 -3.66 -36.23 -14.01
CA ALA A 89 -3.24 -35.50 -12.81
C ALA A 89 -4.07 -35.94 -11.60
N THR A 90 -3.42 -36.51 -10.60
CA THR A 90 -4.04 -36.89 -9.33
C THR A 90 -3.79 -35.80 -8.29
N ILE A 91 -4.84 -35.21 -7.72
CA ILE A 91 -4.72 -34.23 -6.63
C ILE A 91 -4.64 -34.89 -5.25
N LEU A 92 -4.21 -34.15 -4.22
CA LEU A 92 -4.08 -34.68 -2.85
C LEU A 92 -5.40 -35.26 -2.28
N SER A 93 -6.57 -34.80 -2.75
CA SER A 93 -7.89 -35.34 -2.36
C SER A 93 -8.25 -36.66 -3.05
N GLY A 94 -7.41 -37.17 -3.96
CA GLY A 94 -7.59 -38.45 -4.66
C GLY A 94 -8.42 -38.37 -5.95
N LYS A 95 -8.90 -37.19 -6.34
CA LYS A 95 -9.57 -36.97 -7.62
C LYS A 95 -8.55 -36.98 -8.77
N VAL A 96 -8.93 -37.56 -9.91
CA VAL A 96 -8.09 -37.65 -11.12
C VAL A 96 -8.69 -36.78 -12.20
N PHE A 97 -7.85 -35.93 -12.81
CA PHE A 97 -8.18 -35.13 -13.98
C PHE A 97 -7.46 -35.71 -15.20
N ILE A 98 -8.17 -35.81 -16.31
CA ILE A 98 -7.67 -36.45 -17.54
C ILE A 98 -7.69 -35.43 -18.65
N GLU A 99 -6.57 -35.30 -19.36
CA GLU A 99 -6.49 -34.52 -20.59
C GLU A 99 -5.79 -35.34 -21.67
N THR A 100 -6.32 -35.26 -22.89
CA THR A 100 -5.80 -36.02 -24.03
C THR A 100 -5.28 -35.03 -25.05
N VAL A 101 -3.98 -35.12 -25.38
CA VAL A 101 -3.31 -34.20 -26.30
C VAL A 101 -2.59 -35.00 -27.37
N THR A 102 -2.87 -34.66 -28.63
CA THR A 102 -2.16 -35.20 -29.78
C THR A 102 -0.81 -34.49 -29.92
N ALA A 103 0.26 -35.28 -30.01
CA ALA A 103 1.60 -34.73 -30.16
C ALA A 103 1.71 -33.95 -31.49
N PRO A 104 2.27 -32.73 -31.47
CA PRO A 104 2.41 -31.91 -32.66
C PRO A 104 3.41 -32.52 -33.64
N PHE A 105 3.33 -32.12 -34.90
CA PHE A 105 4.34 -32.46 -35.90
C PHE A 105 5.72 -31.97 -35.41
N LYS A 106 6.67 -32.89 -35.24
CA LYS A 106 8.03 -32.53 -34.86
C LYS A 106 8.66 -31.90 -36.10
N TYR A 107 9.22 -30.70 -35.98
CA TYR A 107 10.36 -30.37 -36.84
C TYR A 107 11.53 -31.24 -36.35
N ALA A 108 11.56 -32.51 -36.76
CA ALA A 108 12.67 -33.43 -36.49
C ALA A 108 14.00 -32.92 -37.09
N ARG A 109 13.93 -31.82 -37.84
CA ARG A 109 14.92 -31.24 -38.74
C ARG A 109 15.50 -29.89 -38.23
N GLY A 110 15.48 -29.59 -36.93
CA GLY A 110 16.11 -28.36 -36.41
C GLY A 110 15.31 -27.08 -36.68
N ASN A 111 15.80 -25.93 -36.22
CA ASN A 111 15.11 -24.64 -36.29
C ASN A 111 16.06 -23.48 -36.62
N PHE A 112 15.58 -22.46 -37.34
CA PHE A 112 16.27 -21.21 -37.59
C PHE A 112 15.45 -19.99 -37.11
N GLU A 113 16.06 -19.13 -36.30
CA GLU A 113 15.43 -17.92 -35.77
C GLU A 113 16.37 -16.72 -35.80
N ILE A 114 15.84 -15.56 -36.17
CA ILE A 114 16.50 -14.26 -36.05
C ILE A 114 15.81 -13.53 -34.89
N ALA A 115 16.41 -13.60 -33.71
CA ALA A 115 15.89 -12.94 -32.53
C ALA A 115 16.36 -11.49 -32.49
N ILE A 116 15.44 -10.56 -32.75
CA ILE A 116 15.68 -9.13 -32.54
C ILE A 116 15.28 -8.80 -31.11
N PRO A 117 16.17 -8.18 -30.32
CA PRO A 117 15.87 -7.80 -28.96
C PRO A 117 14.66 -6.87 -29.01
N TYR A 118 13.61 -7.27 -28.31
CA TYR A 118 12.39 -6.46 -28.20
C TYR A 118 11.64 -6.29 -29.55
N GLY A 119 11.72 -7.29 -30.44
CA GLY A 119 11.04 -7.29 -31.75
C GLY A 119 9.89 -8.30 -31.90
N ALA A 120 9.61 -9.10 -30.88
CA ALA A 120 8.53 -10.09 -30.93
C ALA A 120 7.61 -9.92 -29.74
N ALA A 121 6.36 -9.53 -30.00
CA ALA A 121 5.28 -9.97 -29.13
C ALA A 121 5.44 -11.49 -28.96
N MET A 122 5.46 -12.00 -27.73
CA MET A 122 5.31 -13.44 -27.47
C MET A 122 3.95 -13.85 -28.02
N ARG A 123 3.89 -14.19 -29.31
CA ARG A 123 2.73 -14.85 -29.90
C ARG A 123 2.74 -16.29 -29.41
N SER A 124 1.56 -16.79 -29.05
CA SER A 124 1.36 -18.17 -28.61
C SER A 124 2.05 -19.17 -29.53
N GLU A 125 2.49 -20.31 -29.00
CA GLU A 125 3.10 -21.40 -29.79
C GLU A 125 2.23 -21.82 -30.98
N LYS A 126 0.90 -21.67 -30.89
CA LYS A 126 -0.07 -21.90 -31.97
C LYS A 126 0.09 -20.96 -33.18
N GLN A 127 0.59 -19.74 -32.98
CA GLN A 127 0.87 -18.78 -34.06
C GLN A 127 2.33 -18.82 -34.54
N ARG A 128 3.26 -19.39 -33.75
CA ARG A 128 4.60 -19.76 -34.26
C ARG A 128 4.51 -20.85 -35.34
N GLN A 129 3.46 -21.68 -35.31
CA GLN A 129 3.19 -22.73 -36.30
C GLN A 129 2.76 -22.20 -37.68
N MET A 130 2.34 -20.95 -37.79
CA MET A 130 2.00 -20.30 -39.08
C MET A 130 3.02 -19.20 -39.34
N GLY A 131 4.09 -19.49 -40.08
CA GLY A 131 5.23 -18.59 -40.35
C GLY A 131 4.84 -17.13 -40.59
N GLY A 132 4.76 -16.36 -39.50
CA GLY A 132 4.27 -15.00 -39.50
C GLY A 132 5.43 -14.02 -39.37
N ASN A 133 5.50 -13.08 -40.30
CA ASN A 133 6.51 -12.03 -40.31
C ASN A 133 6.53 -11.30 -38.95
N GLN A 134 7.69 -11.37 -38.27
CA GLN A 134 7.92 -10.59 -37.05
C GLN A 134 8.08 -9.11 -37.44
N LYS A 135 7.41 -8.21 -36.74
CA LYS A 135 7.52 -6.76 -36.94
C LYS A 135 8.15 -6.13 -35.70
N ALA A 136 9.28 -5.46 -35.87
CA ALA A 136 9.98 -4.75 -34.82
C ALA A 136 10.09 -3.25 -35.14
N LEU A 137 9.81 -2.41 -34.15
CA LEU A 137 10.04 -0.96 -34.24
C LEU A 137 11.43 -0.64 -33.68
N LEU A 138 12.23 0.09 -34.45
CA LEU A 138 13.57 0.47 -34.07
C LEU A 138 13.74 1.99 -34.06
N LEU A 139 14.57 2.49 -33.14
CA LEU A 139 14.83 3.92 -33.00
C LEU A 139 15.95 4.39 -33.92
N GLN A 140 15.72 5.49 -34.64
CA GLN A 140 16.77 6.15 -35.44
C GLN A 140 18.00 6.51 -34.60
N GLY A 141 19.20 6.26 -35.13
CA GLY A 141 20.46 6.57 -34.44
C GLY A 141 20.82 5.62 -33.29
N SER A 142 20.03 4.55 -33.08
CA SER A 142 20.33 3.53 -32.08
C SER A 142 21.19 2.40 -32.64
N VAL A 143 21.79 1.61 -31.73
CA VAL A 143 22.51 0.38 -32.05
C VAL A 143 21.69 -0.79 -31.54
N MET A 144 21.32 -1.71 -32.43
CA MET A 144 20.64 -2.95 -32.06
C MET A 144 21.59 -4.14 -32.11
N THR A 145 21.31 -5.18 -31.31
CA THR A 145 22.07 -6.45 -31.35
C THR A 145 21.12 -7.57 -31.73
N ALA A 146 21.08 -7.98 -32.99
CA ALA A 146 20.29 -9.12 -33.43
C ALA A 146 21.02 -10.43 -33.10
N THR A 147 20.30 -11.43 -32.58
CA THR A 147 20.87 -12.76 -32.31
C THR A 147 20.35 -13.75 -33.34
N VAL A 148 21.27 -14.38 -34.04
CA VAL A 148 20.97 -15.43 -35.02
C VAL A 148 21.11 -16.77 -34.32
N ILE A 149 20.05 -17.57 -34.33
CA ILE A 149 19.97 -18.84 -33.60
C ILE A 149 19.65 -19.96 -34.58
N VAL A 150 20.51 -20.97 -34.61
CA VAL A 150 20.32 -22.21 -35.37
C VAL A 150 20.29 -23.36 -34.36
N THR A 151 19.22 -24.15 -34.35
CA THR A 151 19.05 -25.30 -33.47
C THR A 151 19.09 -26.58 -34.28
N ASN A 152 19.89 -27.56 -33.86
CA ASN A 152 19.97 -28.85 -34.50
C ASN A 152 18.75 -29.74 -34.20
N GLY A 153 18.44 -30.65 -35.12
CA GLY A 153 17.43 -31.69 -34.93
C GLY A 153 17.95 -32.87 -34.08
N ASN A 154 17.42 -34.06 -34.34
CA ASN A 154 17.78 -35.27 -33.57
C ASN A 154 19.04 -35.99 -34.09
N VAL A 155 19.58 -35.56 -35.23
CA VAL A 155 20.72 -36.20 -35.90
C VAL A 155 21.87 -35.20 -36.09
N PRO A 156 23.14 -35.63 -36.05
CA PRO A 156 24.27 -34.79 -36.43
C PRO A 156 24.11 -34.28 -37.87
N ALA A 157 24.27 -32.99 -38.07
CA ALA A 157 24.07 -32.34 -39.36
C ALA A 157 25.07 -31.19 -39.53
N THR A 158 25.51 -31.00 -40.76
CA THR A 158 26.23 -29.78 -41.17
C THR A 158 25.19 -28.74 -41.55
N PHE A 159 25.39 -27.48 -41.19
CA PHE A 159 24.49 -26.41 -41.61
C PHE A 159 25.26 -25.30 -42.31
N ASP A 160 24.62 -24.73 -43.32
CA ASP A 160 25.06 -23.58 -44.09
C ASP A 160 24.00 -22.48 -43.94
N ILE A 161 24.39 -21.34 -43.40
CA ILE A 161 23.51 -20.19 -43.19
C ILE A 161 23.89 -19.05 -44.12
N GLU A 162 22.89 -18.42 -44.72
CA GLU A 162 22.99 -17.21 -45.51
C GLU A 162 22.02 -16.18 -44.92
N LEU A 163 22.54 -15.05 -44.43
CA LEU A 163 21.77 -13.97 -43.80
C LEU A 163 21.95 -12.68 -44.59
N CYS A 164 20.88 -12.16 -45.18
CA CYS A 164 20.89 -10.94 -45.97
C CYS A 164 20.27 -9.77 -45.19
N ILE A 165 21.04 -8.69 -45.09
CA ILE A 165 20.70 -7.46 -44.38
C ILE A 165 20.63 -6.31 -45.40
N PRO A 166 19.60 -5.45 -45.36
CA PRO A 166 19.50 -4.29 -46.27
C PRO A 166 20.70 -3.36 -46.19
N SER A 167 21.14 -2.81 -47.32
CA SER A 167 22.29 -1.87 -47.37
C SER A 167 22.06 -0.55 -46.62
N SER A 168 20.81 -0.26 -46.25
CA SER A 168 20.43 0.85 -45.37
C SER A 168 20.82 0.65 -43.90
N LEU A 169 21.25 -0.55 -43.49
CA LEU A 169 21.69 -0.85 -42.14
C LEU A 169 23.20 -1.12 -42.13
N ASP A 170 23.91 -0.49 -41.18
CA ASP A 170 25.37 -0.60 -41.11
C ASP A 170 25.80 -1.66 -40.08
N ILE A 171 26.74 -2.51 -40.45
CA ILE A 171 27.21 -3.63 -39.62
C ILE A 171 28.58 -3.25 -39.08
N ASN A 172 28.65 -3.03 -37.77
CA ASN A 172 29.81 -2.38 -37.14
C ASN A 172 31.09 -3.24 -37.19
N HIS A 173 30.97 -4.57 -37.35
CA HIS A 173 32.09 -5.50 -37.43
C HIS A 173 31.82 -6.70 -38.35
N THR A 174 32.77 -7.03 -39.22
CA THR A 174 32.84 -8.32 -39.90
C THR A 174 33.11 -9.41 -38.86
N LEU A 175 32.15 -10.31 -38.69
CA LEU A 175 32.26 -11.43 -37.74
C LEU A 175 33.34 -12.40 -38.22
N ALA A 176 34.26 -12.77 -37.34
CA ALA A 176 35.29 -13.76 -37.65
C ALA A 176 34.64 -15.09 -38.05
N GLY A 177 34.98 -15.60 -39.23
CA GLY A 177 34.45 -16.86 -39.78
C GLY A 177 33.23 -16.71 -40.71
N TRP A 178 32.78 -15.49 -40.99
CA TRP A 178 31.71 -15.24 -41.97
C TRP A 178 32.29 -14.75 -43.30
N GLU A 179 31.75 -15.27 -44.40
CA GLU A 179 31.98 -14.74 -45.74
C GLU A 179 30.95 -13.64 -46.01
N THR A 180 31.39 -12.50 -46.53
CA THR A 180 30.53 -11.34 -46.73
C THR A 180 30.45 -10.99 -48.21
N VAL A 181 29.25 -11.04 -48.77
CA VAL A 181 28.96 -10.63 -50.15
C VAL A 181 28.05 -9.41 -50.10
N THR A 182 28.58 -8.27 -50.53
CA THR A 182 27.82 -7.00 -50.58
C THR A 182 27.38 -6.73 -52.02
N THR A 183 26.06 -6.65 -52.23
CA THR A 183 25.42 -6.12 -53.43
C THR A 183 24.92 -4.70 -53.18
N ASP A 184 24.59 -3.96 -54.24
CA ASP A 184 24.08 -2.57 -54.13
C ASP A 184 22.84 -2.45 -53.21
N GLU A 185 22.05 -3.53 -53.09
CA GLU A 185 20.79 -3.55 -52.33
C GLU A 185 20.91 -4.20 -50.93
N GLN A 186 21.82 -5.17 -50.73
CA GLN A 186 21.88 -5.97 -49.50
C GLN A 186 23.32 -6.44 -49.22
N THR A 187 23.65 -6.64 -47.94
CA THR A 187 24.84 -7.33 -47.48
C THR A 187 24.45 -8.72 -46.99
N CYS A 188 24.87 -9.76 -47.70
CA CYS A 188 24.64 -11.15 -47.33
C CYS A 188 25.88 -11.70 -46.62
N LEU A 189 25.67 -12.32 -45.46
CA LEU A 189 26.67 -12.95 -44.62
C LEU A 189 26.43 -14.46 -44.66
N SER A 190 27.45 -15.26 -44.97
CA SER A 190 27.35 -16.72 -44.94
C SER A 190 28.37 -17.36 -44.00
N THR A 191 27.99 -18.48 -43.38
CA THR A 191 28.90 -19.33 -42.60
C THR A 191 28.42 -20.77 -42.61
N THR A 192 29.36 -21.70 -42.48
CA THR A 192 29.08 -23.14 -42.40
C THR A 192 29.67 -23.69 -41.11
N ASP A 193 28.94 -24.55 -40.40
CA ASP A 193 29.43 -25.22 -39.19
C ASP A 193 28.75 -26.60 -39.03
N VAL A 194 29.22 -27.40 -38.07
CA VAL A 194 28.78 -28.80 -37.87
C VAL A 194 28.21 -28.99 -36.47
N PHE A 195 26.98 -29.47 -36.40
CA PHE A 195 26.40 -29.96 -35.14
C PHE A 195 26.83 -31.39 -34.85
N LYS A 196 27.35 -31.63 -33.64
CA LYS A 196 27.85 -32.93 -33.21
C LYS A 196 26.83 -33.69 -32.37
N VAL A 197 25.90 -32.98 -31.73
CA VAL A 197 24.92 -33.56 -30.80
C VAL A 197 23.50 -33.17 -31.21
N ALA A 198 22.53 -34.02 -30.89
CA ALA A 198 21.11 -33.71 -31.05
C ALA A 198 20.72 -32.50 -30.18
N SER A 199 19.85 -31.63 -30.70
CA SER A 199 19.38 -30.40 -30.02
C SER A 199 20.48 -29.40 -29.64
N GLU A 200 21.67 -29.49 -30.24
CA GLU A 200 22.73 -28.48 -30.07
C GLU A 200 22.27 -27.13 -30.64
N VAL A 201 22.59 -26.03 -29.94
CA VAL A 201 22.19 -24.66 -30.33
C VAL A 201 23.44 -23.87 -30.68
N TRP A 202 23.48 -23.37 -31.91
CA TRP A 202 24.47 -22.41 -32.36
C TRP A 202 23.87 -21.01 -32.37
N TYR A 203 24.61 -20.02 -31.89
CA TYR A 203 24.18 -18.63 -31.94
C TYR A 203 25.33 -17.65 -32.17
N ARG A 204 25.00 -16.53 -32.80
CA ARG A 204 25.89 -15.38 -33.01
C ARG A 204 25.13 -14.07 -32.86
N GLU A 205 25.80 -13.08 -32.27
CA GLU A 205 25.28 -11.72 -32.10
C GLU A 205 25.80 -10.82 -33.23
N LEU A 206 24.89 -10.05 -33.82
CA LEU A 206 25.14 -9.06 -34.87
C LEU A 206 24.79 -7.68 -34.34
N LYS A 207 25.78 -6.79 -34.25
CA LYS A 207 25.55 -5.38 -33.90
C LYS A 207 25.28 -4.58 -35.16
N ILE A 208 24.07 -4.04 -35.24
CA ILE A 208 23.56 -3.31 -36.39
C ILE A 208 23.31 -1.86 -35.96
N ASN A 209 23.95 -0.92 -36.63
CA ASN A 209 23.79 0.52 -36.44
C ASN A 209 22.64 1.02 -37.33
N ILE A 210 21.73 1.78 -36.74
CA ILE A 210 20.59 2.34 -37.45
C ILE A 210 20.92 3.79 -37.80
N PRO A 211 21.06 4.14 -39.08
CA PRO A 211 21.47 5.49 -39.47
C PRO A 211 20.40 6.52 -39.12
N HIS A 212 20.84 7.78 -39.06
CA HIS A 212 19.94 8.92 -38.93
C HIS A 212 19.40 9.27 -40.32
N PHE A 213 18.12 9.01 -40.56
CA PHE A 213 17.48 9.39 -41.82
C PHE A 213 17.10 10.88 -41.77
N PRO A 214 17.46 11.70 -42.76
CA PRO A 214 17.02 13.10 -42.82
C PRO A 214 15.49 13.14 -42.96
N THR A 215 14.83 13.85 -42.06
CA THR A 215 13.37 14.06 -42.04
C THR A 215 12.91 14.69 -43.36
N SER A 216 12.36 13.87 -44.26
CA SER A 216 11.59 14.35 -45.41
C SER A 216 10.11 14.03 -45.18
N PRO A 217 9.16 14.96 -45.41
CA PRO A 217 7.75 14.84 -45.06
C PRO A 217 6.93 13.99 -46.05
N THR A 218 7.54 13.00 -46.71
CA THR A 218 6.89 12.20 -47.74
C THR A 218 6.90 10.73 -47.40
N ASN A 219 5.76 10.26 -46.87
CA ASN A 219 5.21 8.91 -46.90
C ASN A 219 6.11 7.86 -47.57
N THR A 220 7.06 7.32 -46.84
CA THR A 220 7.58 5.98 -47.09
C THR A 220 7.86 5.36 -45.73
N THR A 221 6.91 4.55 -45.32
CA THR A 221 7.13 3.44 -44.38
C THR A 221 8.22 2.55 -44.98
N ASP A 222 9.49 2.89 -44.76
CA ASP A 222 10.61 2.02 -45.15
C ASP A 222 10.64 0.85 -44.18
N ILE A 223 9.75 -0.11 -44.44
CA ILE A 223 9.79 -1.43 -43.84
C ILE A 223 10.99 -2.12 -44.49
N GLN A 224 12.04 -2.27 -43.71
CA GLN A 224 13.24 -3.00 -44.09
C GLN A 224 13.07 -4.46 -43.64
N SER A 225 13.57 -5.44 -44.38
CA SER A 225 13.52 -6.83 -43.92
C SER A 225 14.89 -7.46 -43.86
N ILE A 226 15.18 -8.10 -42.72
CA ILE A 226 16.32 -9.01 -42.58
C ILE A 226 15.79 -10.39 -42.91
N SER A 227 16.41 -11.06 -43.89
CA SER A 227 16.04 -12.41 -44.29
C SER A 227 17.23 -13.34 -44.12
N GLY A 228 16.97 -14.58 -43.74
CA GLY A 228 18.01 -15.61 -43.67
C GLY A 228 17.48 -16.96 -44.11
N ILE A 229 18.37 -17.76 -44.66
CA ILE A 229 18.11 -19.13 -45.10
C ILE A 229 19.17 -20.01 -44.44
N VAL A 230 18.74 -21.11 -43.82
CA VAL A 230 19.64 -22.15 -43.34
C VAL A 230 19.36 -23.42 -44.11
N ARG A 231 20.41 -24.06 -44.62
CA ARG A 231 20.37 -25.38 -45.26
C ARG A 231 21.13 -26.36 -44.40
N TRP A 232 20.50 -27.48 -44.06
CA TRP A 232 21.16 -28.57 -43.33
C TRP A 232 21.45 -29.73 -44.26
N THR A 233 22.50 -30.49 -43.94
CA THR A 233 22.88 -31.72 -44.63
C THR A 233 23.30 -32.77 -43.61
N THR A 234 22.60 -33.90 -43.56
CA THR A 234 22.95 -35.04 -42.68
C THR A 234 24.07 -35.89 -43.28
N ALA A 235 24.68 -36.74 -42.46
CA ALA A 235 25.67 -37.73 -42.92
C ALA A 235 25.11 -38.70 -43.98
N ASP A 236 23.80 -38.95 -43.95
CA ASP A 236 23.08 -39.82 -44.90
C ASP A 236 22.70 -39.11 -46.21
N GLY A 237 23.05 -37.82 -46.35
CA GLY A 237 22.80 -37.02 -47.55
C GLY A 237 21.41 -36.40 -47.64
N GLU A 238 20.60 -36.44 -46.58
CA GLU A 238 19.34 -35.69 -46.56
C GLU A 238 19.60 -34.20 -46.36
N THR A 239 18.94 -33.37 -47.17
CA THR A 239 19.03 -31.91 -47.10
C THR A 239 17.66 -31.27 -46.90
N TRP A 240 17.59 -30.23 -46.08
CA TRP A 240 16.38 -29.40 -45.95
C TRP A 240 16.76 -27.93 -45.72
N GLU A 241 15.81 -27.03 -45.97
CA GLU A 241 16.00 -25.59 -45.78
C GLU A 241 14.91 -24.99 -44.88
N GLN A 242 15.27 -23.92 -44.17
CA GLN A 242 14.34 -23.09 -43.42
C GLN A 242 14.67 -21.62 -43.65
N LYS A 243 13.63 -20.80 -43.73
CA LYS A 243 13.74 -19.35 -43.94
C LYS A 243 13.15 -18.61 -42.75
N ALA A 244 13.80 -17.54 -42.34
CA ALA A 244 13.28 -16.59 -41.37
C ALA A 244 13.38 -15.18 -41.95
N GLU A 245 12.31 -14.40 -41.79
CA GLU A 245 12.28 -13.00 -42.20
C GLU A 245 11.72 -12.14 -41.06
N VAL A 246 12.42 -11.04 -40.77
CA VAL A 246 12.01 -10.06 -39.77
C VAL A 246 11.86 -8.70 -40.43
N GLN A 247 10.67 -8.11 -40.31
CA GLN A 247 10.35 -6.78 -40.78
C GLN A 247 10.69 -5.75 -39.70
N LEU A 248 11.40 -4.71 -40.11
CA LEU A 248 11.90 -3.62 -39.29
C LEU A 248 11.26 -2.33 -39.75
N ARG A 249 10.62 -1.61 -38.83
CA ARG A 249 10.19 -0.23 -39.04
C ARG A 249 11.10 0.68 -38.25
N VAL A 250 11.75 1.63 -38.92
CA VAL A 250 12.57 2.64 -38.25
C VAL A 250 11.72 3.88 -37.96
N ALA A 251 11.67 4.32 -36.71
CA ALA A 251 10.89 5.47 -36.28
C ALA A 251 11.73 6.48 -35.48
N SER A 252 11.30 7.74 -35.51
CA SER A 252 11.91 8.83 -34.75
C SER A 252 11.27 9.00 -33.36
N VAL A 253 11.97 9.60 -32.40
CA VAL A 253 11.40 9.88 -31.07
C VAL A 253 10.12 10.73 -31.16
N PRO A 254 10.05 11.82 -31.94
CA PRO A 254 8.84 12.64 -32.04
C PRO A 254 7.63 11.85 -32.55
N GLU A 255 7.82 11.01 -33.57
CA GLU A 255 6.78 10.15 -34.13
C GLU A 255 6.23 9.17 -33.07
N ILE A 256 7.11 8.57 -32.27
CA ILE A 256 6.72 7.67 -31.18
C ILE A 256 5.92 8.42 -30.10
N VAL A 257 6.33 9.64 -29.74
CA VAL A 257 5.68 10.45 -28.69
C VAL A 257 4.23 10.78 -29.06
N GLU A 258 3.93 11.00 -30.34
CA GLU A 258 2.56 11.29 -30.81
C GLU A 258 1.58 10.13 -30.56
N HIS A 259 2.08 8.90 -30.48
CA HIS A 259 1.27 7.69 -30.31
C HIS A 259 1.14 7.20 -28.86
N ILE A 260 1.89 7.78 -27.92
CA ILE A 260 1.91 7.30 -26.53
C ILE A 260 1.31 8.35 -25.61
N SER A 261 0.39 7.93 -24.73
CA SER A 261 -0.18 8.80 -23.69
C SER A 261 -0.34 8.08 -22.35
N ILE A 262 -0.23 8.81 -21.24
CA ILE A 262 -0.55 8.29 -19.90
C ILE A 262 -2.05 8.41 -19.68
N ALA A 263 -2.75 7.29 -19.55
CA ALA A 263 -4.19 7.26 -19.31
C ALA A 263 -4.54 7.50 -17.83
N SER A 264 -3.87 6.79 -16.92
CA SER A 264 -4.05 6.96 -15.46
C SER A 264 -2.76 6.62 -14.69
N ILE A 265 -2.66 7.14 -13.47
CA ILE A 265 -1.63 6.79 -12.49
C ILE A 265 -2.34 6.55 -11.18
N ASP A 266 -2.40 5.30 -10.77
CA ASP A 266 -3.19 4.85 -9.62
C ASP A 266 -2.28 4.39 -8.48
N MET A 267 -2.60 4.79 -7.26
CA MET A 267 -1.90 4.38 -6.04
C MET A 267 -2.84 4.55 -4.83
N PRO A 268 -2.88 3.59 -3.89
CA PRO A 268 -2.07 2.36 -3.84
C PRO A 268 -2.64 1.23 -4.71
N THR A 269 -1.76 0.48 -5.35
CA THR A 269 -2.09 -0.74 -6.11
C THR A 269 -1.32 -1.95 -5.57
N ASP A 270 -1.74 -3.14 -5.97
CA ASP A 270 -0.99 -4.39 -5.78
C ASP A 270 0.03 -4.62 -6.91
N ALA A 271 0.78 -5.73 -6.83
CA ALA A 271 1.77 -6.09 -7.84
C ALA A 271 1.16 -6.30 -9.25
N VAL A 272 -0.12 -6.65 -9.33
CA VAL A 272 -0.86 -6.89 -10.59
C VAL A 272 -1.47 -5.60 -11.15
N GLY A 273 -1.53 -4.54 -10.34
CA GLY A 273 -2.03 -3.22 -10.71
C GLY A 273 -3.52 -2.99 -10.42
N ILE A 274 -4.08 -3.78 -9.51
CA ILE A 274 -5.43 -3.60 -8.97
C ILE A 274 -5.36 -2.58 -7.83
N VAL A 275 -6.28 -1.62 -7.83
CA VAL A 275 -6.35 -0.55 -6.82
C VAL A 275 -6.86 -1.08 -5.48
N ASP A 276 -6.14 -0.79 -4.39
CA ASP A 276 -6.59 -1.12 -3.03
C ASP A 276 -7.52 -0.03 -2.49
N THR A 277 -8.83 -0.29 -2.56
CA THR A 277 -9.88 0.63 -2.10
C THR A 277 -9.95 0.80 -0.58
N ARG A 278 -9.22 -0.02 0.19
CA ARG A 278 -9.17 0.08 1.65
C ARG A 278 -8.26 1.22 2.13
N GLN A 279 -7.35 1.66 1.28
CA GLN A 279 -6.39 2.71 1.59
C GLN A 279 -6.75 4.00 0.88
N ARG A 280 -6.36 5.13 1.48
CA ARG A 280 -6.59 6.44 0.88
C ARG A 280 -5.69 6.58 -0.35
N GLU A 281 -6.24 7.11 -1.43
CA GLU A 281 -5.48 7.40 -2.65
C GLU A 281 -4.26 8.26 -2.35
N ASN A 282 -3.16 7.95 -3.02
CA ASN A 282 -1.89 8.68 -2.90
C ASN A 282 -1.33 8.75 -1.47
N ALA A 283 -1.69 7.81 -0.58
CA ALA A 283 -1.20 7.80 0.79
C ALA A 283 -0.57 6.46 1.18
N ILE A 284 0.51 6.52 1.95
CA ILE A 284 1.10 5.35 2.60
C ILE A 284 0.82 5.46 4.09
N TYR A 285 0.13 4.44 4.63
CA TYR A 285 -0.09 4.31 6.06
C TYR A 285 1.00 3.43 6.68
N HIS A 286 1.74 3.99 7.63
CA HIS A 286 2.73 3.22 8.36
C HIS A 286 2.34 3.03 9.84
N PRO A 287 1.94 1.81 10.27
CA PRO A 287 1.77 1.52 11.68
C PRO A 287 3.14 1.43 12.36
N ARG A 288 3.56 2.48 13.07
CA ARG A 288 4.72 2.38 13.97
C ARG A 288 4.29 1.69 15.26
N PRO A 289 4.80 0.49 15.59
CA PRO A 289 4.49 -0.13 16.87
C PRO A 289 4.96 0.74 18.02
N LEU A 290 4.15 0.76 19.06
CA LEU A 290 4.33 1.55 20.27
C LEU A 290 5.47 1.06 21.16
N PHE A 291 5.65 -0.26 21.16
CA PHE A 291 6.64 -0.93 21.97
C PHE A 291 7.39 -1.90 21.07
N SER A 292 8.71 -1.83 21.06
CA SER A 292 9.57 -2.66 20.21
C SER A 292 9.41 -4.17 20.44
N TRP A 293 8.89 -4.59 21.60
CA TRP A 293 8.62 -5.99 21.95
C TRP A 293 7.32 -6.56 21.36
N LEU A 294 6.40 -5.71 20.88
CA LEU A 294 5.25 -6.15 20.09
C LEU A 294 5.80 -6.32 18.69
N GLU A 295 6.29 -7.52 18.38
CA GLU A 295 6.78 -7.91 17.06
C GLU A 295 5.74 -7.55 16.01
N THR A 296 5.87 -6.39 15.40
CA THR A 296 5.45 -6.24 14.01
C THR A 296 6.46 -7.01 13.20
N GLN A 297 5.99 -7.84 12.26
CA GLN A 297 6.82 -8.32 11.15
C GLN A 297 7.75 -7.17 10.77
N GLN A 298 9.06 -7.35 10.96
CA GLN A 298 10.03 -6.42 10.41
C GLN A 298 9.64 -6.28 8.95
N THR A 299 9.23 -5.07 8.55
CA THR A 299 9.01 -4.77 7.14
C THR A 299 10.36 -5.02 6.49
N ASP A 300 10.42 -6.10 5.71
CA ASP A 300 11.62 -6.49 5.00
C ASP A 300 11.94 -5.34 4.04
N GLU A 301 13.16 -4.84 4.14
CA GLU A 301 13.67 -3.72 3.37
C GLU A 301 13.57 -4.00 1.86
N TYR A 302 13.63 -5.28 1.48
CA TYR A 302 13.52 -5.76 0.11
C TYR A 302 12.08 -5.98 -0.35
N THR A 303 11.09 -5.89 0.55
CA THR A 303 9.68 -6.01 0.21
C THR A 303 9.03 -4.64 0.01
N PRO A 304 8.40 -4.39 -1.15
CA PRO A 304 7.66 -3.15 -1.35
C PRO A 304 6.42 -3.10 -0.46
N ILE A 305 6.16 -1.93 0.15
CA ILE A 305 4.98 -1.73 1.01
C ILE A 305 3.69 -1.56 0.18
N SER A 306 3.83 -1.05 -1.03
CA SER A 306 2.74 -0.81 -1.97
C SER A 306 3.30 -0.71 -3.38
N TYR A 307 2.43 -0.72 -4.37
CA TYR A 307 2.76 -0.42 -5.76
C TYR A 307 2.01 0.83 -6.21
N GLN A 308 2.53 1.44 -7.27
CA GLN A 308 1.79 2.40 -8.08
C GLN A 308 1.71 1.86 -9.50
N THR A 309 0.57 2.00 -10.14
CA THR A 309 0.38 1.50 -11.50
C THR A 309 0.20 2.65 -12.46
N VAL A 310 1.05 2.68 -13.47
CA VAL A 310 0.99 3.63 -14.59
C VAL A 310 0.33 2.91 -15.74
N ARG A 311 -0.83 3.41 -16.20
CA ARG A 311 -1.49 2.88 -17.39
C ARG A 311 -1.13 3.72 -18.60
N ILE A 312 -0.43 3.11 -19.54
CA ILE A 312 0.06 3.76 -20.75
C ILE A 312 -0.71 3.22 -21.94
N ASN A 313 -1.25 4.13 -22.76
CA ASN A 313 -1.97 3.80 -23.98
C ASN A 313 -1.05 4.02 -25.18
N ASN A 314 -0.92 3.00 -26.03
CA ASN A 314 -0.24 3.09 -27.31
C ASN A 314 -1.29 3.08 -28.44
N THR A 315 -1.50 4.22 -29.09
CA THR A 315 -2.45 4.34 -30.22
C THR A 315 -1.84 3.96 -31.57
N GLY A 316 -0.54 3.69 -31.61
CA GLY A 316 0.15 3.20 -32.81
C GLY A 316 -0.12 1.73 -33.08
N GLU A 317 0.31 1.24 -34.24
CA GLU A 317 0.17 -0.17 -34.65
C GLU A 317 1.33 -1.05 -34.15
N ASP A 318 2.49 -0.45 -33.90
CA ASP A 318 3.71 -1.18 -33.53
C ASP A 318 3.88 -1.29 -32.00
N THR A 319 4.59 -2.33 -31.58
CA THR A 319 4.95 -2.52 -30.18
C THR A 319 6.14 -1.64 -29.81
N ILE A 320 6.02 -0.90 -28.70
CA ILE A 320 7.03 0.06 -28.26
C ILE A 320 7.56 -0.36 -26.89
N HIS A 321 8.88 -0.46 -26.75
CA HIS A 321 9.51 -0.84 -25.49
C HIS A 321 9.94 0.40 -24.70
N VAL A 322 9.51 0.47 -23.44
CA VAL A 322 9.71 1.63 -22.58
C VAL A 322 10.31 1.25 -21.23
N VAL A 323 11.10 2.18 -20.69
CA VAL A 323 11.51 2.20 -19.29
C VAL A 323 10.58 3.15 -18.56
N VAL A 324 9.81 2.63 -17.62
CA VAL A 324 9.08 3.48 -16.67
C VAL A 324 9.87 3.53 -15.39
N SER A 325 10.21 4.75 -14.97
CA SER A 325 10.87 4.99 -13.70
C SER A 325 10.05 5.94 -12.83
N SER A 326 10.15 5.78 -11.51
CA SER A 326 9.58 6.74 -10.57
C SER A 326 10.54 7.07 -9.46
N ILE A 327 10.58 8.34 -9.07
CA ILE A 327 11.36 8.84 -7.93
C ILE A 327 10.46 9.59 -6.97
N ASN A 328 10.66 9.35 -5.68
CA ASN A 328 9.94 10.02 -4.60
C ASN A 328 10.77 11.23 -4.13
N ARG A 329 10.20 12.44 -4.21
CA ARG A 329 10.86 13.69 -3.85
C ARG A 329 10.10 14.43 -2.74
N ASP A 330 10.83 15.15 -1.92
CA ASP A 330 10.25 16.11 -0.98
C ASP A 330 9.79 17.38 -1.73
N VAL A 331 8.57 17.84 -1.46
CA VAL A 331 7.97 19.02 -2.10
C VAL A 331 8.74 20.30 -1.78
N ILE A 332 9.32 20.41 -0.58
CA ILE A 332 10.04 21.59 -0.11
C ILE A 332 11.48 21.56 -0.62
N THR A 333 12.18 20.43 -0.47
CA THR A 333 13.61 20.36 -0.78
C THR A 333 13.91 19.90 -2.20
N GLY A 334 12.96 19.27 -2.90
CA GLY A 334 13.12 18.70 -4.24
C GLY A 334 14.07 17.48 -4.31
N LYS A 335 14.65 17.08 -3.18
CA LYS A 335 15.59 15.96 -3.08
C LYS A 335 14.86 14.64 -3.01
N ALA A 336 15.53 13.58 -3.47
CA ALA A 336 15.05 12.22 -3.32
C ALA A 336 14.90 11.88 -1.83
N VAL A 337 13.82 11.18 -1.49
CA VAL A 337 13.47 10.84 -0.11
C VAL A 337 14.09 9.48 0.25
N PRO A 338 15.11 9.42 1.12
CA PRO A 338 15.86 8.19 1.36
C PRO A 338 14.99 7.07 1.93
N PHE A 339 14.01 7.40 2.76
CA PHE A 339 13.13 6.39 3.35
C PHE A 339 12.05 5.87 2.39
N LEU A 340 11.93 6.42 1.18
CA LEU A 340 11.07 5.93 0.10
C LEU A 340 11.86 5.40 -1.10
N ALA A 341 13.18 5.34 -0.98
CA ALA A 341 14.07 4.82 -2.01
C ALA A 341 14.03 3.29 -2.00
N PRO A 342 14.23 2.63 -3.15
CA PRO A 342 14.50 1.20 -3.18
C PRO A 342 15.85 0.88 -2.55
N PRO A 343 16.04 -0.35 -2.02
CA PRO A 343 17.35 -0.80 -1.56
C PRO A 343 18.39 -0.76 -2.68
N ASP A 344 19.64 -0.42 -2.34
CA ASP A 344 20.75 -0.33 -3.29
C ASP A 344 20.96 -1.62 -4.09
N ALA A 345 20.69 -2.78 -3.49
CA ALA A 345 20.81 -4.08 -4.16
C ALA A 345 19.78 -4.29 -5.29
N VAL A 346 18.63 -3.59 -5.23
CA VAL A 346 17.55 -3.73 -6.23
C VAL A 346 17.75 -2.77 -7.40
N ASN A 347 18.28 -1.57 -7.15
CA ASN A 347 18.40 -0.57 -8.22
C ASN A 347 19.70 0.26 -8.23
N ALA A 348 20.79 -0.36 -7.77
CA ALA A 348 22.16 0.15 -7.86
C ALA A 348 22.34 1.59 -7.32
N GLY A 349 21.56 1.97 -6.30
CA GLY A 349 21.63 3.28 -5.65
C GLY A 349 21.10 4.47 -6.48
N THR A 350 20.19 4.24 -7.42
CA THR A 350 19.63 5.31 -8.27
C THR A 350 18.38 6.00 -7.69
N ASP A 351 17.96 5.64 -6.46
CA ASP A 351 16.75 6.12 -5.76
C ASP A 351 15.42 6.00 -6.54
N ARG A 352 15.43 5.29 -7.67
CA ARG A 352 14.29 5.16 -8.59
C ARG A 352 13.67 3.78 -8.45
N SER A 353 12.36 3.65 -8.65
CA SER A 353 11.77 2.35 -8.96
C SER A 353 11.69 2.23 -10.48
N ILE A 354 12.22 1.16 -11.06
CA ILE A 354 12.30 0.97 -12.51
C ILE A 354 11.52 -0.29 -12.92
N SER A 355 10.77 -0.19 -14.00
CA SER A 355 10.12 -1.33 -14.66
C SER A 355 10.28 -1.23 -16.17
N PHE A 356 10.52 -2.37 -16.80
CA PHE A 356 10.64 -2.50 -18.25
C PHE A 356 9.34 -3.08 -18.79
N ALA A 357 8.76 -2.43 -19.79
CA ALA A 357 7.49 -2.84 -20.35
C ALA A 357 7.49 -2.74 -21.86
N SER A 358 6.74 -3.65 -22.47
CA SER A 358 6.39 -3.63 -23.89
C SER A 358 4.98 -3.07 -24.00
N LEU A 359 4.77 -2.09 -24.86
CA LEU A 359 3.47 -1.46 -25.12
C LEU A 359 2.95 -1.95 -26.47
N PRO A 360 2.09 -2.97 -26.55
CA PRO A 360 1.52 -3.42 -27.81
C PRO A 360 0.69 -2.31 -28.47
N GLY A 361 0.62 -2.34 -29.80
CA GLY A 361 -0.16 -1.35 -30.56
C GLY A 361 -1.67 -1.49 -30.30
N GLY A 362 -2.35 -0.36 -30.11
CA GLY A 362 -3.79 -0.29 -29.86
C GLY A 362 -4.24 -0.73 -28.47
N GLU A 363 -3.32 -1.07 -27.56
CA GLU A 363 -3.63 -1.61 -26.24
C GLU A 363 -3.25 -0.67 -25.09
N LEU A 364 -4.01 -0.79 -24.00
CA LEU A 364 -3.71 -0.14 -22.72
C LEU A 364 -2.88 -1.08 -21.85
N THR A 365 -1.62 -0.73 -21.61
CA THR A 365 -0.71 -1.54 -20.81
C THR A 365 -0.63 -1.01 -19.37
N SER A 366 -0.78 -1.89 -18.38
CA SER A 366 -0.64 -1.56 -16.96
C SER A 366 0.77 -1.92 -16.47
N ILE A 367 1.49 -0.93 -15.93
CA ILE A 367 2.88 -1.10 -15.48
C ILE A 367 2.94 -0.78 -13.99
N SER A 368 3.17 -1.80 -13.17
CA SER A 368 3.29 -1.66 -11.71
C SER A 368 4.73 -1.34 -11.31
N LEU A 369 4.90 -0.28 -10.54
CA LEU A 369 6.18 0.15 -9.96
C LEU A 369 6.13 -0.05 -8.44
N PRO A 370 7.10 -0.78 -7.86
CA PRO A 370 7.16 -0.97 -6.41
C PRO A 370 7.47 0.35 -5.70
N ILE A 371 6.87 0.56 -4.53
CA ILE A 371 7.22 1.63 -3.61
C ILE A 371 7.74 1.00 -2.32
N TYR A 372 8.96 1.38 -1.97
CA TYR A 372 9.65 0.92 -0.77
C TYR A 372 9.45 1.92 0.37
N PHE A 373 9.58 1.44 1.61
CA PHE A 373 9.39 2.27 2.78
C PHE A 373 10.28 1.82 3.94
N HIS A 374 11.23 2.66 4.33
CA HIS A 374 12.14 2.42 5.44
C HIS A 374 11.57 3.04 6.73
N PRO A 375 11.07 2.24 7.67
CA PRO A 375 10.24 2.73 8.76
C PRO A 375 11.00 3.52 9.83
N GLN A 376 12.33 3.36 9.91
CA GLN A 376 13.16 4.00 10.93
C GLN A 376 13.41 5.48 10.63
N LEU A 377 13.54 5.83 9.34
CA LEU A 377 13.86 7.17 8.84
C LEU A 377 12.62 7.95 8.39
N ALA A 378 11.43 7.34 8.45
CA ALA A 378 10.22 7.94 7.89
C ALA A 378 9.73 9.18 8.66
N GLU A 379 9.33 10.20 7.91
CA GLU A 379 8.75 11.43 8.42
C GLU A 379 7.36 11.66 7.82
N ALA A 380 6.43 12.14 8.64
CA ALA A 380 5.11 12.53 8.16
C ALA A 380 5.22 13.81 7.34
N GLY A 381 4.60 13.84 6.17
CA GLY A 381 4.72 14.99 5.27
C GLY A 381 4.06 14.78 3.92
N GLU A 382 4.16 15.82 3.10
CA GLU A 382 3.74 15.83 1.71
C GLU A 382 4.97 15.65 0.81
N TYR A 383 4.91 14.64 -0.05
CA TYR A 383 5.95 14.26 -1.00
C TYR A 383 5.35 14.27 -2.41
N GLU A 384 6.22 14.32 -3.41
CA GLU A 384 5.86 14.28 -4.83
C GLU A 384 6.50 13.04 -5.48
N ARG A 385 5.71 12.32 -6.25
CA ARG A 385 6.14 11.22 -7.12
C ARG A 385 6.33 11.76 -8.51
N GLU A 386 7.54 11.68 -9.01
CA GLU A 386 7.86 12.00 -10.39
C GLU A 386 7.99 10.69 -11.17
N ILE A 387 7.08 10.46 -12.11
CA ILE A 387 7.07 9.31 -13.02
C ILE A 387 7.64 9.79 -14.35
N VAL A 388 8.63 9.05 -14.87
CA VAL A 388 9.28 9.33 -16.16
C VAL A 388 9.27 8.07 -17.01
N VAL A 389 8.74 8.20 -18.23
CA VAL A 389 8.77 7.16 -19.26
C VAL A 389 9.84 7.54 -20.29
N LYS A 390 10.81 6.65 -20.48
CA LYS A 390 11.83 6.75 -21.53
C LYS A 390 11.63 5.63 -22.54
N ILE A 391 12.01 5.86 -23.79
CA ILE A 391 12.13 4.77 -24.77
C ILE A 391 13.35 3.94 -24.42
N TRP A 392 13.23 2.62 -24.50
CA TRP A 392 14.37 1.72 -24.30
C TRP A 392 15.51 2.05 -25.29
N GLY A 393 16.74 2.16 -24.81
CA GLY A 393 17.90 2.50 -25.65
C GLY A 393 18.05 3.99 -25.98
N SER A 394 17.20 4.87 -25.44
CA SER A 394 17.34 6.32 -25.53
C SER A 394 17.31 6.98 -24.15
N ASP A 395 18.06 8.07 -24.00
CA ASP A 395 17.98 8.92 -22.82
C ASP A 395 16.85 9.95 -22.89
N THR A 396 16.14 10.03 -24.01
CA THR A 396 15.02 10.96 -24.20
C THR A 396 13.82 10.57 -23.33
N THR A 397 13.37 11.54 -22.53
CA THR A 397 12.12 11.42 -21.76
C THR A 397 10.93 11.67 -22.67
N VAL A 398 10.06 10.67 -22.81
CA VAL A 398 8.86 10.74 -23.68
C VAL A 398 7.67 11.28 -22.92
N LEU A 399 7.44 10.79 -21.70
CA LEU A 399 6.34 11.24 -20.85
C LEU A 399 6.86 11.50 -19.44
N SER A 400 6.34 12.54 -18.80
CA SER A 400 6.61 12.85 -17.40
C SER A 400 5.31 13.25 -16.71
N ALA A 401 5.09 12.74 -15.51
CA ALA A 401 3.94 13.08 -14.69
C ALA A 401 4.35 13.21 -13.23
N LYS A 402 3.78 14.21 -12.56
CA LYS A 402 3.96 14.45 -11.12
C LYS A 402 2.67 14.15 -10.38
N ARG A 403 2.76 13.41 -9.27
CA ARG A 403 1.60 13.06 -8.43
C ARG A 403 1.94 13.25 -6.95
N PRO A 404 0.99 13.68 -6.11
CA PRO A 404 1.24 13.79 -4.68
C PRO A 404 1.43 12.40 -4.03
N LEU A 405 2.08 12.40 -2.88
CA LEU A 405 2.25 11.27 -1.98
C LEU A 405 2.21 11.77 -0.53
N HIS A 406 1.25 11.27 0.24
CA HIS A 406 1.08 11.64 1.65
C HIS A 406 1.53 10.50 2.56
N THR A 407 2.51 10.77 3.43
CA THR A 407 2.96 9.78 4.42
C THR A 407 2.24 10.05 5.75
N ILE A 408 1.39 9.11 6.17
CA ILE A 408 0.62 9.22 7.42
C ILE A 408 1.31 8.39 8.50
N VAL A 409 1.88 9.07 9.51
CA VAL A 409 2.54 8.44 10.67
C VAL A 409 1.71 8.71 11.93
N PRO A 410 1.56 7.72 12.84
CA PRO A 410 0.90 7.93 14.13
C PRO A 410 1.56 9.05 14.95
N ASN A 411 0.75 9.95 15.51
CA ASN A 411 1.25 11.04 16.35
C ASN A 411 1.71 10.51 17.72
N ARG A 412 3.02 10.52 17.96
CA ARG A 412 3.64 10.06 19.23
C ARG A 412 3.18 10.85 20.44
N GLN A 413 2.99 12.17 20.30
CA GLN A 413 2.57 13.02 21.42
C GLN A 413 1.15 12.65 21.87
N ALA A 414 0.24 12.49 20.92
CA ALA A 414 -1.14 12.06 21.19
C ALA A 414 -1.18 10.73 21.92
N LEU A 415 -0.28 9.85 21.55
CA LEU A 415 -0.17 8.54 22.14
C LEU A 415 0.33 8.59 23.59
N TYR A 416 1.46 9.24 23.86
CA TYR A 416 1.98 9.33 25.23
C TYR A 416 1.01 10.03 26.17
N VAL A 417 0.39 11.14 25.74
CA VAL A 417 -0.56 11.90 26.55
C VAL A 417 -1.82 11.07 26.81
N SER A 418 -2.37 10.41 25.79
CA SER A 418 -3.54 9.54 25.96
C SER A 418 -3.23 8.33 26.84
N GLY A 419 -2.05 7.72 26.68
CA GLY A 419 -1.59 6.62 27.52
C GLY A 419 -1.46 7.02 28.99
N LEU A 420 -0.88 8.20 29.26
CA LEU A 420 -0.81 8.76 30.60
C LEU A 420 -2.21 9.07 31.17
N ALA A 421 -3.12 9.62 30.37
CA ALA A 421 -4.50 9.90 30.77
C ALA A 421 -5.28 8.62 31.10
N ILE A 422 -5.14 7.57 30.30
CA ILE A 422 -5.72 6.24 30.58
C ILE A 422 -5.17 5.71 31.89
N PHE A 423 -3.85 5.72 32.08
CA PHE A 423 -3.22 5.23 33.30
C PHE A 423 -3.69 6.01 34.54
N ALA A 424 -3.71 7.34 34.46
CA ALA A 424 -4.19 8.20 35.53
C ALA A 424 -5.67 7.94 35.86
N SER A 425 -6.54 7.86 34.85
CA SER A 425 -7.96 7.58 35.03
C SER A 425 -8.21 6.19 35.63
N CYS A 426 -7.48 5.16 35.17
CA CYS A 426 -7.54 3.81 35.73
C CYS A 426 -7.12 3.80 37.21
N ILE A 427 -6.02 4.47 37.58
CA ILE A 427 -5.60 4.61 38.98
C ILE A 427 -6.68 5.33 39.79
N GLY A 428 -7.21 6.45 39.28
CA GLY A 428 -8.28 7.20 39.93
C GLY A 428 -9.52 6.34 40.19
N LEU A 429 -9.92 5.53 39.22
CA LEU A 429 -11.04 4.60 39.31
C LEU A 429 -10.78 3.48 40.33
N VAL A 430 -9.58 2.88 40.34
CA VAL A 430 -9.20 1.87 41.33
C VAL A 430 -9.19 2.44 42.74
N VAL A 431 -8.65 3.64 42.94
CA VAL A 431 -8.66 4.36 44.22
C VAL A 431 -10.10 4.63 44.65
N LEU A 432 -10.95 5.11 43.75
CA LEU A 432 -12.36 5.35 44.04
C LEU A 432 -13.08 4.06 44.47
N LEU A 433 -12.92 2.96 43.73
CA LEU A 433 -13.55 1.67 44.07
C LEU A 433 -13.06 1.12 45.41
N ARG A 434 -11.74 1.19 45.67
CA ARG A 434 -11.15 0.69 46.91
C ARG A 434 -11.56 1.52 48.13
N PHE A 435 -11.69 2.83 47.99
CA PHE A 435 -11.94 3.75 49.09
C PHE A 435 -13.36 4.37 49.08
N HIS A 436 -14.29 3.84 48.29
CA HIS A 436 -15.64 4.42 48.12
C HIS A 436 -16.34 4.71 49.46
N ARG A 437 -16.31 3.76 50.41
CA ARG A 437 -16.93 3.95 51.74
C ARG A 437 -16.34 5.14 52.48
N GLN A 438 -15.02 5.31 52.43
CA GLN A 438 -14.34 6.42 53.09
C GLN A 438 -14.69 7.77 52.46
N PHE A 439 -14.79 7.84 51.14
CA PHE A 439 -15.21 9.07 50.44
C PHE A 439 -16.62 9.51 50.84
N PHE A 440 -17.60 8.61 50.87
CA PHE A 440 -18.97 8.96 51.27
C PHE A 440 -19.10 9.33 52.76
N THR A 441 -18.35 8.67 53.65
CA THR A 441 -18.38 8.99 55.09
C THR A 441 -17.80 10.36 55.46
N ARG A 442 -17.06 11.02 54.55
CA ARG A 442 -16.47 12.36 54.79
C ARG A 442 -17.50 13.50 54.68
N PHE A 443 -18.65 13.25 54.05
CA PHE A 443 -19.67 14.25 53.81
C PHE A 443 -20.89 14.02 54.70
N SER A 444 -21.47 15.10 55.21
CA SER A 444 -22.78 15.04 55.87
C SER A 444 -23.87 14.79 54.83
N THR A 445 -24.97 14.14 55.23
CA THR A 445 -26.15 13.93 54.38
C THR A 445 -26.64 15.25 53.75
N LYS A 446 -26.64 16.37 54.50
CA LYS A 446 -26.99 17.70 53.97
C LYS A 446 -26.08 18.11 52.81
N GLN A 447 -24.77 17.87 52.94
CA GLN A 447 -23.79 18.23 51.91
C GLN A 447 -23.95 17.36 50.67
N LEU A 448 -24.18 16.05 50.82
CA LEU A 448 -24.43 15.15 49.69
C LEU A 448 -25.68 15.58 48.89
N ILE A 449 -26.76 15.95 49.58
CA ILE A 449 -27.98 16.45 48.93
C ILE A 449 -27.70 17.71 48.12
N VAL A 450 -26.97 18.69 48.69
CA VAL A 450 -26.64 19.92 47.98
C VAL A 450 -25.72 19.65 46.77
N ILE A 451 -24.72 18.78 46.92
CA ILE A 451 -23.83 18.39 45.81
C ILE A 451 -24.64 17.76 44.67
N ALA A 452 -25.56 16.83 44.98
CA ALA A 452 -26.41 16.18 43.99
C ALA A 452 -27.37 17.17 43.31
N LEU A 453 -27.94 18.11 44.07
CA LEU A 453 -28.79 19.17 43.52
C LEU A 453 -28.01 20.04 42.54
N PHE A 454 -26.82 20.53 42.92
CA PHE A 454 -25.97 21.30 42.03
C PHE A 454 -25.50 20.51 40.81
N GLY A 455 -25.16 19.22 40.98
CA GLY A 455 -24.83 18.34 39.86
C GLY A 455 -25.97 18.21 38.86
N THR A 456 -27.20 18.07 39.36
CA THR A 456 -28.42 18.06 38.53
C THR A 456 -28.66 19.42 37.86
N THR A 457 -28.48 20.53 38.58
CA THR A 457 -28.63 21.88 38.02
C THR A 457 -27.61 22.14 36.90
N ILE A 458 -26.35 21.76 37.11
CA ILE A 458 -25.30 21.83 36.08
C ILE A 458 -25.69 20.99 34.87
N PHE A 459 -26.19 19.77 35.08
CA PHE A 459 -26.63 18.91 33.99
C PHE A 459 -27.76 19.57 33.17
N VAL A 460 -28.81 20.08 33.82
CA VAL A 460 -29.96 20.72 33.15
C VAL A 460 -29.57 22.04 32.49
N ALA A 461 -28.74 22.86 33.13
CA ALA A 461 -28.42 24.20 32.65
C ALA A 461 -27.29 24.22 31.60
N VAL A 462 -26.39 23.24 31.63
CA VAL A 462 -25.21 23.19 30.74
C VAL A 462 -25.32 22.04 29.75
N VAL A 463 -25.48 20.80 30.23
CA VAL A 463 -25.39 19.62 29.37
C VAL A 463 -26.57 19.55 28.41
N VAL A 464 -27.80 19.71 28.89
CA VAL A 464 -29.02 19.62 28.04
C VAL A 464 -29.03 20.68 26.92
N PRO A 465 -28.76 21.98 27.18
CA PRO A 465 -28.66 22.96 26.10
C PRO A 465 -27.51 22.67 25.13
N SER A 466 -26.37 22.21 25.64
CA SER A 466 -25.21 21.90 24.81
C SER A 466 -25.45 20.77 23.82
N THR A 467 -26.19 19.73 24.23
CA THR A 467 -26.45 18.57 23.39
C THR A 467 -27.61 18.80 22.42
N LEU A 468 -28.64 19.54 22.82
CA LEU A 468 -29.85 19.73 22.00
C LEU A 468 -29.82 20.98 21.13
N PHE A 469 -29.45 22.14 21.68
CA PHE A 469 -29.59 23.43 21.01
C PHE A 469 -28.28 23.91 20.39
N LEU A 470 -27.15 23.75 21.09
CA LEU A 470 -25.88 24.30 20.62
C LEU A 470 -25.27 23.53 19.44
N ASN A 471 -25.75 22.31 19.15
CA ASN A 471 -25.42 21.61 17.91
C ASN A 471 -25.93 22.36 16.67
N LEU A 472 -27.07 23.05 16.73
CA LEU A 472 -27.56 23.88 15.63
C LEU A 472 -26.64 25.08 15.37
N ILE A 473 -26.12 25.70 16.43
CA ILE A 473 -25.14 26.80 16.32
C ILE A 473 -23.84 26.31 15.67
N ARG A 474 -23.39 25.08 15.96
CA ARG A 474 -22.21 24.48 15.33
C ARG A 474 -22.39 24.28 13.83
N VAL A 475 -23.59 23.93 13.38
CA VAL A 475 -23.89 23.81 11.94
C VAL A 475 -23.83 25.17 11.25
N ILE A 476 -24.35 26.23 11.87
CA ILE A 476 -24.42 27.58 11.26
C ILE A 476 -23.05 28.27 11.25
N PHE A 477 -22.31 28.21 12.36
CA PHE A 477 -21.06 28.98 12.53
C PHE A 477 -19.79 28.14 12.35
N GLY A 478 -19.92 26.84 12.09
CA GLY A 478 -18.80 25.93 11.87
C GLY A 478 -17.75 25.99 12.98
N PRO A 479 -16.46 26.17 12.66
CA PRO A 479 -15.37 26.17 13.64
C PRO A 479 -15.39 27.39 14.59
N VAL A 480 -16.04 28.50 14.23
CA VAL A 480 -16.11 29.71 15.06
C VAL A 480 -17.16 29.59 16.15
N SER A 481 -18.09 28.63 16.03
CA SER A 481 -19.15 28.35 17.02
C SER A 481 -18.61 28.11 18.44
N VAL A 482 -17.36 27.64 18.56
CA VAL A 482 -16.65 27.43 19.82
C VAL A 482 -16.61 28.67 20.69
N LEU A 483 -16.44 29.86 20.09
CA LEU A 483 -16.38 31.11 20.85
C LEU A 483 -17.71 31.39 21.58
N ILE A 484 -18.84 31.13 20.92
CA ILE A 484 -20.17 31.43 21.46
C ILE A 484 -20.64 30.30 22.37
N THR A 485 -20.53 29.06 21.90
CA THR A 485 -21.02 27.88 22.62
C THR A 485 -20.17 27.58 23.84
N GLY A 486 -18.84 27.72 23.73
CA GLY A 486 -17.91 27.59 24.86
C GLY A 486 -18.13 28.67 25.91
N LEU A 487 -18.45 29.92 25.50
CA LEU A 487 -18.70 31.01 26.45
C LEU A 487 -19.85 30.65 27.37
N ILE A 488 -20.97 30.19 26.81
CA ILE A 488 -22.15 29.87 27.63
C ILE A 488 -21.88 28.62 28.47
N ASN A 489 -21.36 27.56 27.87
CA ASN A 489 -21.22 26.28 28.56
C ASN A 489 -20.15 26.30 29.65
N GLU A 490 -18.93 26.71 29.32
CA GLU A 490 -17.80 26.64 30.25
C GLU A 490 -17.92 27.68 31.35
N THR A 491 -18.34 28.92 31.03
CA THR A 491 -18.52 29.92 32.08
C THR A 491 -19.61 29.52 33.07
N LEU A 492 -20.73 28.97 32.58
CA LEU A 492 -21.84 28.56 33.44
C LEU A 492 -21.49 27.31 34.28
N TYR A 493 -20.81 26.33 33.67
CA TYR A 493 -20.31 25.16 34.38
C TYR A 493 -19.39 25.56 35.54
N TYR A 494 -18.36 26.35 35.26
CA TYR A 494 -17.40 26.77 36.28
C TYR A 494 -17.98 27.78 37.28
N ALA A 495 -18.97 28.58 36.89
CA ALA A 495 -19.69 29.45 37.82
C ALA A 495 -20.49 28.65 38.86
N LEU A 496 -21.26 27.65 38.41
CA LEU A 496 -22.04 26.79 39.30
C LEU A 496 -21.13 25.89 40.16
N LEU A 497 -20.07 25.33 39.57
CA LEU A 497 -19.08 24.54 40.29
C LEU A 497 -18.39 25.36 41.39
N THR A 498 -17.95 26.58 41.07
CA THR A 498 -17.29 27.45 42.05
C THR A 498 -18.26 27.92 43.13
N ALA A 499 -19.51 28.20 42.79
CA ALA A 499 -20.54 28.54 43.75
C ALA A 499 -20.75 27.40 44.77
N LEU A 500 -20.79 26.15 44.31
CA LEU A 500 -20.87 24.97 45.17
C LEU A 500 -19.62 24.81 46.05
N LEU A 501 -18.42 24.99 45.48
CA LEU A 501 -17.17 24.90 46.23
C LEU A 501 -17.12 25.93 47.36
N ILE A 502 -17.55 27.17 47.10
CA ILE A 502 -17.65 28.22 48.12
C ILE A 502 -18.73 27.90 49.16
N TYR A 503 -19.87 27.35 48.75
CA TYR A 503 -20.93 26.96 49.67
C TYR A 503 -20.46 25.88 50.67
N ILE A 504 -19.71 24.88 50.21
CA ILE A 504 -19.28 23.75 51.05
C ILE A 504 -18.03 24.09 51.86
N TYR A 505 -17.05 24.75 51.24
CA TYR A 505 -15.75 24.99 51.85
C TYR A 505 -15.59 26.41 52.41
N GLY A 506 -16.53 27.32 52.20
CA GLY A 506 -16.41 28.72 52.59
C GLY A 506 -15.50 29.52 51.64
N THR A 507 -15.42 30.83 51.86
CA THR A 507 -14.58 31.70 51.01
C THR A 507 -13.09 31.51 51.30
N PRO A 508 -12.20 31.73 50.30
CA PRO A 508 -10.76 31.62 50.52
C PRO A 508 -10.21 32.53 51.63
N ARG A 509 -10.87 33.66 51.91
CA ARG A 509 -10.51 34.58 53.00
C ARG A 509 -10.80 33.99 54.38
N GLU A 510 -11.95 33.36 54.57
CA GLU A 510 -12.35 32.71 55.82
C GLU A 510 -11.56 31.41 56.09
N ASN A 511 -11.18 30.72 55.01
CA ASN A 511 -10.36 29.50 55.08
C ASN A 511 -8.91 29.75 55.51
N ALA A 512 -8.38 30.95 55.28
CA ALA A 512 -7.06 31.34 55.75
C ALA A 512 -7.05 31.59 57.28
N GLU A 513 -8.17 32.02 57.86
CA GLU A 513 -8.32 32.35 59.28
C GLU A 513 -8.69 31.13 60.15
N ARG A 514 -9.44 30.16 59.61
CA ARG A 514 -9.78 28.89 60.31
C ARG A 514 -8.68 27.85 60.10
N GLY A 515 -7.59 27.98 60.86
CA GLY A 515 -6.35 27.20 60.73
C GLY A 515 -6.41 25.67 60.89
N HIS A 516 -7.56 25.01 61.10
CA HIS A 516 -7.66 23.55 61.23
C HIS A 516 -8.96 23.02 60.59
N SER A 517 -8.98 22.84 59.26
CA SER A 517 -10.05 22.10 58.59
C SER A 517 -9.49 20.78 58.02
N HIS A 518 -10.04 19.65 58.49
CA HIS A 518 -9.77 18.32 57.95
C HIS A 518 -9.84 18.32 56.42
N ILE A 519 -8.91 17.60 55.77
CA ILE A 519 -8.79 17.46 54.31
C ILE A 519 -10.04 16.77 53.76
N LYS A 520 -11.09 17.55 53.53
CA LYS A 520 -12.28 17.16 52.77
C LYS A 520 -12.01 17.53 51.32
N GLY A 521 -11.94 16.51 50.47
CA GLY A 521 -11.88 16.58 49.02
C GLY A 521 -12.84 15.53 48.45
N GLY A 522 -13.31 15.74 47.22
CA GLY A 522 -14.24 14.86 46.50
C GLY A 522 -15.53 15.54 46.04
N VAL A 523 -15.66 16.86 46.20
CA VAL A 523 -16.87 17.58 45.73
C VAL A 523 -16.92 17.58 44.20
N ILE A 524 -15.80 17.88 43.54
CA ILE A 524 -15.73 17.91 42.07
C ILE A 524 -15.98 16.51 41.53
N LEU A 525 -15.40 15.49 42.17
CA LEU A 525 -15.64 14.09 41.84
C LEU A 525 -17.13 13.72 41.89
N ILE A 526 -17.85 14.06 42.95
CA ILE A 526 -19.27 13.68 43.10
C ILE A 526 -20.14 14.46 42.10
N VAL A 527 -19.90 15.77 41.91
CA VAL A 527 -20.62 16.57 40.90
C VAL A 527 -20.44 15.99 39.51
N SER A 528 -19.19 15.70 39.13
CA SER A 528 -18.86 15.16 37.81
C SER A 528 -19.41 13.74 37.65
N ALA A 529 -19.46 12.92 38.72
CA ALA A 529 -20.10 11.61 38.69
C ALA A 529 -21.61 11.71 38.46
N VAL A 530 -22.31 12.62 39.16
CA VAL A 530 -23.74 12.87 38.94
C VAL A 530 -24.00 13.33 37.51
N ARG A 531 -23.17 14.25 36.99
CA ARG A 531 -23.25 14.74 35.60
C ARG A 531 -23.03 13.60 34.59
N LEU A 532 -22.02 12.77 34.80
CA LEU A 532 -21.71 11.63 33.92
C LEU A 532 -22.84 10.60 33.92
N LEU A 533 -23.39 10.27 35.09
CA LEU A 533 -24.50 9.32 35.22
C LEU A 533 -25.77 9.86 34.56
N LEU A 534 -26.15 11.12 34.83
CA LEU A 534 -27.32 11.73 34.21
C LEU A 534 -27.15 11.81 32.69
N GLY A 535 -26.03 12.33 32.19
CA GLY A 535 -25.78 12.42 30.75
C GLY A 535 -25.71 11.06 30.05
N GLY A 536 -25.14 10.06 30.72
CA GLY A 536 -25.12 8.69 30.23
C GLY A 536 -26.51 8.06 30.15
N VAL A 537 -27.35 8.26 31.16
CA VAL A 537 -28.73 7.72 31.19
C VAL A 537 -29.65 8.45 30.21
N THR A 538 -29.56 9.78 30.09
CA THR A 538 -30.48 10.56 29.25
C THR A 538 -30.10 10.59 27.77
N PHE A 539 -28.80 10.61 27.45
CA PHE A 539 -28.30 10.82 26.09
C PHE A 539 -27.45 9.66 25.57
N GLY A 540 -27.21 8.61 26.36
CA GLY A 540 -26.40 7.46 25.94
C GLY A 540 -24.90 7.78 25.77
N LEU A 541 -24.41 8.87 26.38
CA LEU A 541 -23.03 9.39 26.20
C LEU A 541 -21.94 8.59 26.95
N PHE A 542 -22.13 7.28 27.16
CA PHE A 542 -21.15 6.39 27.75
C PHE A 542 -20.16 5.88 26.70
N THR A 543 -19.21 6.72 26.29
CA THR A 543 -18.08 6.28 25.47
C THR A 543 -16.85 6.05 26.35
N PRO A 544 -15.96 5.10 26.01
CA PRO A 544 -14.71 4.91 26.76
C PRO A 544 -13.89 6.20 26.85
N MET A 545 -13.93 7.02 25.78
CA MET A 545 -13.29 8.33 25.73
C MET A 545 -13.86 9.29 26.79
N THR A 546 -15.18 9.40 26.93
CA THR A 546 -15.78 10.32 27.92
C THR A 546 -15.43 9.91 29.34
N ILE A 547 -15.30 8.61 29.62
CA ILE A 547 -14.87 8.10 30.93
C ILE A 547 -13.41 8.46 31.21
N ILE A 548 -12.51 8.26 30.24
CA ILE A 548 -11.08 8.59 30.39
C ILE A 548 -10.89 10.09 30.58
N TYR A 549 -11.52 10.90 29.72
CA TYR A 549 -11.49 12.36 29.79
C TYR A 549 -12.03 12.87 31.14
N THR A 550 -13.23 12.45 31.52
CA THR A 550 -13.87 12.88 32.77
C THR A 550 -13.03 12.48 33.99
N GLY A 551 -12.50 11.25 34.00
CA GLY A 551 -11.61 10.80 35.07
C GLY A 551 -10.35 11.65 35.20
N THR A 552 -9.71 11.97 34.08
CA THR A 552 -8.50 12.81 34.04
C THR A 552 -8.81 14.25 34.46
N SER A 553 -9.91 14.82 33.96
CA SER A 553 -10.38 16.17 34.33
C SER A 553 -10.68 16.27 35.84
N ILE A 554 -11.38 15.28 36.41
CA ILE A 554 -11.64 15.22 37.87
C ILE A 554 -10.33 15.22 38.65
N LEU A 555 -9.35 14.39 38.26
CA LEU A 555 -8.07 14.32 38.96
C LEU A 555 -7.31 15.66 38.90
N LEU A 556 -7.27 16.29 37.73
CA LEU A 556 -6.61 17.60 37.55
C LEU A 556 -7.31 18.69 38.38
N LEU A 557 -8.64 18.81 38.27
CA LEU A 557 -9.40 19.85 38.94
C LEU A 557 -9.45 19.68 40.46
N GLU A 558 -9.64 18.46 40.96
CA GLU A 558 -9.65 18.19 42.41
C GLU A 558 -8.25 18.41 43.01
N THR A 559 -7.19 17.96 42.33
CA THR A 559 -5.80 18.19 42.78
C THR A 559 -5.42 19.67 42.72
N GLY A 560 -5.76 20.36 41.64
CA GLY A 560 -5.54 21.79 41.47
C GLY A 560 -6.28 22.62 42.52
N PHE A 561 -7.53 22.26 42.80
CA PHE A 561 -8.32 22.89 43.86
C PHE A 561 -7.68 22.68 45.25
N LEU A 562 -7.27 21.45 45.57
CA LEU A 562 -6.62 21.15 46.85
C LEU A 562 -5.34 21.97 47.08
N LEU A 563 -4.55 22.19 46.02
CA LEU A 563 -3.30 22.96 46.09
C LEU A 563 -3.53 24.45 46.37
N VAL A 564 -4.64 25.00 45.89
CA VAL A 564 -4.90 26.46 45.90
C VAL A 564 -6.03 26.86 46.85
N ARG A 565 -6.66 25.90 47.51
CA ARG A 565 -7.79 26.11 48.43
C ARG A 565 -7.58 27.23 49.45
N ARG A 566 -6.36 27.38 49.98
CA ARG A 566 -6.00 28.40 50.99
C ARG A 566 -5.55 29.74 50.41
N ARG A 567 -5.40 29.83 49.09
CA ARG A 567 -4.95 31.05 48.39
C ARG A 567 -6.16 31.86 47.94
N GLY A 568 -5.92 33.09 47.49
CA GLY A 568 -6.96 34.01 47.05
C GLY A 568 -7.77 33.51 45.85
N LEU A 569 -8.91 34.16 45.61
CA LEU A 569 -9.83 33.83 44.52
C LEU A 569 -9.18 33.85 43.12
N LEU A 570 -8.23 34.78 42.91
CA LEU A 570 -7.46 34.86 41.67
C LEU A 570 -6.61 33.61 41.44
N ALA A 571 -6.08 33.02 42.51
CA ALA A 571 -5.33 31.79 42.41
C ALA A 571 -6.26 30.61 42.05
N TRP A 572 -7.49 30.57 42.60
CA TRP A 572 -8.49 29.58 42.20
C TRP A 572 -8.78 29.68 40.70
N ALA A 573 -9.05 30.89 40.21
CA ALA A 573 -9.35 31.12 38.79
C ALA A 573 -8.18 30.72 37.89
N LEU A 574 -6.95 31.06 38.27
CA LEU A 574 -5.76 30.75 37.49
C LEU A 574 -5.47 29.24 37.44
N VAL A 575 -5.50 28.55 38.59
CA VAL A 575 -5.16 27.12 38.62
C VAL A 575 -6.27 26.24 38.09
N LEU A 576 -7.54 26.54 38.37
CA LEU A 576 -8.64 25.81 37.73
C LEU A 576 -8.65 26.03 36.21
N GLY A 577 -8.35 27.24 35.74
CA GLY A 577 -8.18 27.51 34.30
C GLY A 577 -7.01 26.75 33.67
N ILE A 578 -5.86 26.63 34.35
CA ILE A 578 -4.74 25.82 33.84
C ILE A 578 -5.10 24.32 33.81
N CYS A 579 -5.72 23.82 34.88
CA CYS A 579 -6.16 22.42 34.95
C CYS A 579 -7.17 22.08 33.85
N ASP A 580 -8.09 22.99 33.56
CA ASP A 580 -9.09 22.83 32.50
C ASP A 580 -8.47 22.94 31.09
N ALA A 581 -7.55 23.89 30.87
CA ALA A 581 -6.79 23.96 29.63
C ALA A 581 -6.00 22.66 29.34
N ILE A 582 -5.40 22.06 30.38
CA ILE A 582 -4.74 20.75 30.27
C ILE A 582 -5.77 19.65 29.95
N ALA A 583 -6.95 19.67 30.58
CA ALA A 583 -8.01 18.72 30.29
C ALA A 583 -8.47 18.81 28.82
N VAL A 584 -8.71 20.02 28.30
CA VAL A 584 -9.06 20.25 26.89
C VAL A 584 -7.96 19.75 25.95
N TYR A 585 -6.69 19.95 26.30
CA TYR A 585 -5.58 19.39 25.53
C TYR A 585 -5.61 17.84 25.51
N VAL A 586 -5.88 17.21 26.66
CA VAL A 586 -6.03 15.74 26.74
C VAL A 586 -7.20 15.26 25.89
N ASP A 587 -8.32 15.97 25.84
CA ASP A 587 -9.47 15.64 25.00
C ASP A 587 -9.11 15.62 23.50
N PHE A 588 -8.32 16.59 23.06
CA PHE A 588 -7.78 16.61 21.70
C PHE A 588 -6.84 15.42 21.44
N GLN A 589 -5.93 15.12 22.37
CA GLN A 589 -5.02 13.98 22.18
C GLN A 589 -5.76 12.64 22.13
N LEU A 590 -6.82 12.48 22.94
CA LEU A 590 -7.71 11.32 22.88
C LEU A 590 -8.45 11.27 21.54
N SER A 591 -8.95 12.39 21.04
CA SER A 591 -9.64 12.48 19.75
C SER A 591 -8.72 12.14 18.57
N ILE A 592 -7.49 12.66 18.59
CA ILE A 592 -6.45 12.37 17.59
C ILE A 592 -6.12 10.88 17.61
N LEU A 593 -6.01 10.25 18.78
CA LEU A 593 -5.65 8.85 18.90
C LEU A 593 -6.79 7.90 18.52
N PHE A 594 -7.98 8.06 19.11
CA PHE A 594 -9.10 7.14 18.95
C PHE A 594 -9.84 7.32 17.63
N TYR A 595 -10.00 8.55 17.16
CA TYR A 595 -10.75 8.86 15.94
C TYR A 595 -9.87 9.24 14.73
N ARG A 596 -8.53 9.28 14.90
CA ARG A 596 -7.58 9.66 13.84
C ARG A 596 -7.92 11.00 13.19
N LEU A 597 -8.47 11.92 13.98
CA LEU A 597 -8.85 13.25 13.52
C LEU A 597 -7.61 14.14 13.41
N PHE A 598 -7.53 14.88 12.30
CA PHE A 598 -6.52 15.92 12.09
C PHE A 598 -7.15 17.27 12.40
N PHE A 599 -6.65 17.93 13.45
CA PHE A 599 -7.05 19.29 13.80
C PHE A 599 -6.00 20.28 13.32
N ALA A 600 -6.43 21.46 12.86
CA ALA A 600 -5.52 22.54 12.55
C ALA A 600 -4.95 23.16 13.84
N ASP A 601 -3.66 23.48 13.84
CA ASP A 601 -2.95 23.95 15.05
C ASP A 601 -3.60 25.19 15.66
N TRP A 602 -4.03 26.16 14.83
CA TRP A 602 -4.69 27.38 15.29
C TRP A 602 -5.98 27.09 16.07
N TYR A 603 -6.73 26.07 15.66
CA TYR A 603 -8.00 25.71 16.28
C TYR A 603 -7.80 25.02 17.63
N VAL A 604 -6.77 24.17 17.73
CA VAL A 604 -6.35 23.54 18.98
C VAL A 604 -5.96 24.62 20.00
N TRP A 605 -5.10 25.57 19.62
CA TRP A 605 -4.70 26.67 20.49
C TRP A 605 -5.87 27.56 20.90
N LEU A 606 -6.76 27.90 19.96
CA LEU A 606 -7.95 28.69 20.25
C LEU A 606 -8.81 28.03 21.34
N ARG A 607 -9.09 26.73 21.22
CA ARG A 607 -9.87 26.02 22.24
C ARG A 607 -9.16 25.95 23.59
N ILE A 608 -7.86 25.66 23.62
CA ILE A 608 -7.11 25.57 24.88
C ILE A 608 -7.12 26.92 25.62
N PHE A 609 -6.85 28.03 24.92
CA PHE A 609 -6.79 29.34 25.54
C PHE A 609 -8.16 29.94 25.86
N VAL A 610 -9.13 29.80 24.95
CA VAL A 610 -10.43 30.46 25.10
C VAL A 610 -11.37 29.60 25.93
N GLU A 611 -11.65 28.38 25.48
CA GLU A 611 -12.59 27.46 26.12
C GLU A 611 -11.99 26.92 27.43
N GLY A 612 -10.75 26.42 27.39
CA GLY A 612 -10.09 25.81 28.54
C GLY A 612 -9.58 26.78 29.61
N PHE A 613 -9.19 28.01 29.25
CA PHE A 613 -8.62 28.96 30.22
C PHE A 613 -9.48 30.20 30.45
N ALA A 614 -9.76 31.00 29.42
CA ALA A 614 -10.41 32.30 29.58
C ALA A 614 -11.83 32.18 30.13
N TYR A 615 -12.63 31.25 29.61
CA TYR A 615 -14.01 31.03 30.06
C TYR A 615 -14.08 30.42 31.45
N THR A 616 -13.17 29.52 31.79
CA THR A 616 -13.02 28.98 33.14
C THR A 616 -12.64 30.07 34.13
N PHE A 617 -11.71 30.95 33.77
CA PHE A 617 -11.32 32.10 34.59
C PHE A 617 -12.51 33.03 34.88
N ILE A 618 -13.28 33.39 33.85
CA ILE A 618 -14.50 34.22 34.00
C ILE A 618 -15.56 33.51 34.83
N GLY A 619 -15.79 32.22 34.57
CA GLY A 619 -16.74 31.38 35.28
C GLY A 619 -16.44 31.32 36.78
N VAL A 620 -15.18 31.12 37.16
CA VAL A 620 -14.77 31.10 38.58
C VAL A 620 -15.07 32.45 39.27
N LEU A 621 -14.80 33.58 38.62
CA LEU A 621 -15.07 34.91 39.18
C LEU A 621 -16.58 35.17 39.35
N LEU A 622 -17.39 34.77 38.37
CA LEU A 622 -18.86 34.89 38.43
C LEU A 622 -19.44 33.95 39.49
N GLY A 623 -18.98 32.70 39.53
CA GLY A 623 -19.33 31.71 40.54
C GLY A 623 -18.99 32.17 41.95
N ALA A 624 -17.91 32.94 42.11
CA ALA A 624 -17.56 33.53 43.40
C ALA A 624 -18.52 34.62 43.89
N ARG A 625 -19.16 35.34 42.98
CA ARG A 625 -20.23 36.29 43.33
C ARG A 625 -21.51 35.53 43.69
N LEU A 626 -21.88 34.53 42.90
CA LEU A 626 -23.05 33.68 43.13
C LEU A 626 -22.95 32.90 44.45
N GLY A 627 -21.82 32.25 44.70
CA GLY A 627 -21.56 31.46 45.91
C GLY A 627 -21.63 32.28 47.19
N ARG A 628 -21.14 33.54 47.17
CA ARG A 628 -21.27 34.46 48.31
C ARG A 628 -22.72 34.88 48.57
N GLY A 629 -23.52 35.05 47.53
CA GLY A 629 -24.95 35.34 47.66
C GLY A 629 -25.71 34.18 48.30
N LEU A 630 -25.42 32.95 47.86
CA LEU A 630 -26.03 31.72 48.40
C LEU A 630 -25.62 31.43 49.84
N TRP A 631 -24.36 31.71 50.20
CA TRP A 631 -23.86 31.52 51.56
C TRP A 631 -24.56 32.45 52.56
N ARG A 632 -24.77 33.73 52.20
CA ARG A 632 -25.48 34.72 53.05
C ARG A 632 -26.96 34.43 53.32
N VAL A 633 -27.60 33.59 52.51
CA VAL A 633 -29.01 33.21 52.67
C VAL A 633 -29.15 31.89 53.44
N ALA A 634 -28.07 31.13 53.54
CA ALA A 634 -28.04 29.83 54.19
C ALA A 634 -27.54 29.87 55.65
N ASP A 635 -26.78 30.92 56.01
CA ASP A 635 -26.62 31.41 57.40
C ASP A 635 -27.86 32.22 57.79
#